data_AF-A0A958C828-F1
#
_entry.id   AF-A0A958C828-F1
#
_cell.length_a   1.000
_cell.length_b   1.000
_cell.length_c   1.000
_cell.angle_alpha   90.00
_cell.angle_beta   90.00
_cell.angle_gamma   90.00
#
_symmetry.space_group_name_H-M   'P 1'
#
loop_
_entity.id
_entity.type
_entity.pdbx_description
1 polymer ?
#
loop_
_entity_poly.entity_id
_entity_poly.type
_entity_poly.pdbx_seq_one_letter_code
_entity_poly.pdbx_strand_id
1 'polypeptide(L)'
;MHEELLAGRVRGSTVLELRGITKRYPGVVANDAIDFEMRAGEIHAILGENGAGKTTLMKIVYGLMQPDEGEIYVGGQKVKLQSPLDAIQLGIGMVHQNRKLVNAHTVMENIILGHPNA
;
A
#
# COMPACT_ATOMS: atom_id res chain seq x y z
N MET A 1 -13.69 3.41 -16.77
CA MET A 1 -12.70 2.32 -16.52
C MET A 1 -12.26 2.22 -15.05
N HIS A 2 -12.88 2.94 -14.08
CA HIS A 2 -12.49 2.88 -12.66
C HIS A 2 -13.56 2.30 -11.71
N GLU A 3 -14.84 2.23 -12.12
CA GLU A 3 -15.88 1.58 -11.30
C GLU A 3 -15.66 0.08 -11.10
N GLU A 4 -14.98 -0.60 -12.03
CA GLU A 4 -14.77 -2.06 -11.97
C GLU A 4 -13.77 -2.51 -10.89
N LEU A 5 -12.83 -1.65 -10.47
CA LEU A 5 -11.77 -2.03 -9.52
C LEU A 5 -12.26 -2.21 -8.08
N LEU A 6 -13.35 -1.51 -7.70
CA LEU A 6 -13.99 -1.65 -6.38
C LEU A 6 -15.35 -2.36 -6.46
N ALA A 7 -16.11 -2.20 -7.55
CA ALA A 7 -17.43 -2.84 -7.70
C ALA A 7 -17.38 -4.36 -7.89
N GLY A 8 -16.19 -4.95 -8.14
CA GLY A 8 -16.02 -6.39 -8.37
C GLY A 8 -15.41 -7.20 -7.22
N ARG A 9 -15.04 -6.60 -6.08
CA ARG A 9 -14.35 -7.33 -5.01
C ARG A 9 -15.36 -8.01 -4.08
N VAL A 10 -15.52 -9.31 -4.25
CA VAL A 10 -16.35 -10.17 -3.39
C VAL A 10 -15.77 -10.17 -1.97
N ARG A 11 -16.59 -9.87 -0.97
CA ARG A 11 -16.15 -9.90 0.44
C ARG A 11 -15.48 -11.25 0.75
N GLY A 12 -14.32 -11.21 1.41
CA GLY A 12 -13.52 -12.41 1.69
C GLY A 12 -12.58 -12.85 0.56
N SER A 13 -12.64 -12.27 -0.64
CA SER A 13 -11.61 -12.50 -1.66
C SER A 13 -10.30 -11.81 -1.30
N THR A 14 -9.15 -12.44 -1.56
CA THR A 14 -7.83 -11.83 -1.41
C THR A 14 -7.67 -10.61 -2.31
N VAL A 15 -7.33 -9.46 -1.73
CA VAL A 15 -7.17 -8.18 -2.43
C VAL A 15 -5.72 -7.72 -2.51
N LEU A 16 -4.90 -8.11 -1.54
CA LEU A 16 -3.46 -7.86 -1.48
C LEU A 16 -2.80 -9.11 -0.92
N GLU A 17 -1.72 -9.54 -1.55
CA GLU A 17 -0.88 -10.62 -1.08
C GLU A 17 0.59 -10.26 -1.26
N LEU A 18 1.37 -10.44 -0.21
CA LEU A 18 2.80 -10.24 -0.13
C LEU A 18 3.43 -11.62 0.10
N ARG A 19 4.41 -11.98 -0.72
CA ARG A 19 5.11 -13.26 -0.61
C ARG A 19 6.61 -13.02 -0.45
N GLY A 20 7.16 -13.46 0.68
CA GLY A 20 8.58 -13.41 0.97
C GLY A 20 9.19 -12.00 0.90
N ILE A 21 8.43 -10.95 1.22
CA ILE A 21 8.90 -9.57 1.09
C ILE A 21 10.09 -9.33 2.00
N THR A 22 11.23 -9.04 1.38
CA THR A 22 12.48 -8.76 2.07
C THR A 22 12.98 -7.37 1.71
N LYS A 23 13.41 -6.63 2.72
CA LYS A 23 14.07 -5.33 2.56
C LYS A 23 15.25 -5.20 3.50
N ARG A 24 16.41 -4.93 2.93
CA ARG A 24 17.70 -4.78 3.60
C ARG A 24 18.18 -3.34 3.45
N TYR A 25 18.82 -2.86 4.50
CA TYR A 25 19.64 -1.65 4.51
C TYR A 25 21.02 -2.03 5.05
N PRO A 26 22.05 -1.19 4.87
CA PRO A 26 23.36 -1.46 5.45
C PRO A 26 23.25 -1.75 6.96
N GLY A 27 23.63 -2.97 7.37
CA GLY A 27 23.62 -3.40 8.76
C GLY A 27 22.28 -3.82 9.35
N VAL A 28 21.17 -3.81 8.58
CA VAL A 28 19.85 -4.21 9.10
C VAL A 28 18.95 -4.83 8.04
N VAL A 29 18.25 -5.90 8.41
CA VAL A 29 17.17 -6.49 7.62
C VAL A 29 15.86 -5.93 8.17
N ALA A 30 15.28 -4.96 7.48
CA ALA A 30 14.07 -4.27 7.94
C ALA A 30 12.82 -5.13 7.74
N ASN A 31 12.75 -5.91 6.66
CA ASN A 31 11.72 -6.91 6.42
C ASN A 31 12.44 -8.19 6.01
N ASP A 32 12.09 -9.32 6.61
CA ASP A 32 12.75 -10.60 6.37
C ASP A 32 11.68 -11.63 6.01
N ALA A 33 11.62 -12.00 4.73
CA ALA A 33 10.69 -12.98 4.17
C ALA A 33 9.22 -12.81 4.65
N ILE A 34 8.69 -11.59 4.61
CA ILE A 34 7.34 -11.30 5.10
C ILE A 34 6.28 -11.85 4.13
N ASP A 35 5.46 -12.77 4.63
CA ASP A 35 4.22 -13.21 4.01
C ASP A 35 3.02 -12.50 4.66
N PHE A 36 2.14 -11.93 3.85
CA PHE A 36 0.96 -11.23 4.33
C PHE A 36 -0.18 -11.29 3.31
N GLU A 37 -1.39 -11.60 3.77
CA GLU A 37 -2.60 -11.63 2.96
C GLU A 37 -3.63 -10.67 3.56
N MET A 38 -4.34 -9.93 2.71
CA MET A 38 -5.50 -9.14 3.10
C MET A 38 -6.69 -9.45 2.21
N ARG A 39 -7.86 -9.68 2.82
CA ARG A 39 -9.10 -9.94 2.09
C ARG A 39 -10.04 -8.74 2.11
N ALA A 40 -10.94 -8.71 1.13
CA ALA A 40 -11.94 -7.67 1.00
C ALA A 40 -12.87 -7.64 2.24
N GLY A 41 -12.97 -6.48 2.88
CA GLY A 41 -13.83 -6.24 4.04
C GLY A 41 -13.17 -6.52 5.39
N GLU A 42 -11.86 -6.78 5.43
CA GLU A 42 -11.10 -6.95 6.66
C GLU A 42 -10.35 -5.67 7.05
N ILE A 43 -10.05 -5.54 8.35
CA ILE A 43 -9.14 -4.54 8.89
C ILE A 43 -7.99 -5.30 9.54
N HIS A 44 -6.78 -5.06 9.05
CA HIS A 44 -5.55 -5.62 9.61
C HIS A 44 -4.78 -4.56 10.38
N ALA A 45 -4.19 -4.97 11.51
CA ALA A 45 -3.26 -4.16 12.29
C ALA A 45 -1.87 -4.80 12.25
N ILE A 46 -0.88 -4.05 11.80
CA ILE A 46 0.53 -4.45 11.85
C ILE A 46 1.16 -3.78 13.07
N LEU A 47 1.56 -4.60 14.04
CA LEU A 47 2.10 -4.16 15.33
C LEU A 47 3.57 -4.55 15.47
N GLY A 48 4.27 -3.87 16.36
CA GLY A 48 5.70 -4.08 16.62
C GLY A 48 6.39 -2.80 17.08
N GLU A 49 7.60 -2.90 17.59
CA GLU A 49 8.37 -1.76 18.10
C GLU A 49 8.86 -0.82 16.99
N ASN A 50 9.36 0.35 17.37
CA ASN A 50 10.04 1.25 16.42
C ASN A 50 11.25 0.54 15.83
N GLY A 51 11.40 0.60 14.51
CA GLY A 51 12.45 -0.13 13.80
C GLY A 51 12.05 -1.54 13.33
N ALA A 52 10.92 -2.10 13.76
CA ALA A 52 10.46 -3.43 13.35
C ALA A 52 9.98 -3.55 11.88
N GLY A 53 10.32 -2.60 11.00
CA GLY A 53 10.02 -2.71 9.57
C GLY A 53 8.61 -2.34 9.12
N LYS A 54 7.69 -1.97 10.02
CA LYS A 54 6.28 -1.66 9.70
C LYS A 54 6.14 -0.57 8.63
N THR A 55 6.77 0.59 8.85
CA THR A 55 6.74 1.71 7.90
C THR A 55 7.42 1.34 6.58
N THR A 56 8.46 0.51 6.61
CA THR A 56 9.15 0.01 5.41
C THR A 56 8.21 -0.86 4.58
N LEU A 57 7.53 -1.82 5.21
CA LEU A 57 6.55 -2.68 4.55
C LEU A 57 5.42 -1.87 3.91
N MET A 58 4.88 -0.88 4.62
CA MET A 58 3.82 -0.02 4.08
C MET A 58 4.31 0.86 2.91
N LYS A 59 5.55 1.35 2.96
CA LYS A 59 6.16 2.08 1.83
C LYS A 59 6.34 1.17 0.61
N ILE A 60 6.65 -0.11 0.81
CA ILE A 60 6.74 -1.10 -0.27
C ILE A 60 5.37 -1.34 -0.91
N VAL A 61 4.33 -1.58 -0.10
CA VAL A 61 2.95 -1.77 -0.57
C VAL A 61 2.44 -0.54 -1.35
N TYR A 62 2.90 0.66 -0.99
CA TYR A 62 2.51 1.90 -1.66
C TYR A 62 3.47 2.33 -2.80
N GLY A 63 4.42 1.48 -3.20
CA GLY A 63 5.33 1.79 -4.31
C GLY A 63 6.32 2.94 -4.03
N LEU A 64 6.47 3.39 -2.78
CA LEU A 64 7.50 4.35 -2.37
C LEU A 64 8.89 3.71 -2.24
N MET A 65 8.94 2.39 -2.21
CA MET A 65 10.16 1.61 -2.04
C MET A 65 10.03 0.26 -2.75
N GLN A 66 11.11 -0.21 -3.37
CA GLN A 66 11.16 -1.57 -3.89
C GLN A 66 11.61 -2.54 -2.80
N PRO A 67 10.97 -3.72 -2.68
CA PRO A 67 11.57 -4.81 -1.94
C PRO A 67 12.84 -5.27 -2.66
N ASP A 68 13.78 -5.86 -1.92
CA ASP A 68 14.97 -6.46 -2.52
C ASP A 68 14.66 -7.88 -3.04
N GLU A 69 13.74 -8.58 -2.38
CA GLU A 69 13.25 -9.91 -2.74
C GLU A 69 11.75 -10.03 -2.46
N GLY A 70 11.11 -11.02 -3.08
CA GLY A 70 9.69 -11.32 -2.91
C GLY A 70 8.79 -10.73 -3.98
N GLU A 71 7.49 -10.95 -3.82
CA GLU A 71 6.47 -10.66 -4.83
C GLU A 71 5.24 -10.01 -4.21
N ILE A 72 4.62 -9.10 -4.96
CA ILE A 72 3.38 -8.41 -4.57
C ILE A 72 2.30 -8.79 -5.57
N TYR A 73 1.13 -9.15 -5.06
CA TYR A 73 -0.05 -9.45 -5.85
C TYR A 73 -1.22 -8.56 -5.41
N VAL A 74 -1.96 -8.04 -6.37
CA VAL A 74 -3.18 -7.25 -6.12
C VAL A 74 -4.32 -7.86 -6.92
N GLY A 75 -5.38 -8.29 -6.25
CA GLY A 75 -6.48 -9.02 -6.89
C GLY A 75 -6.03 -10.29 -7.63
N GLY A 76 -5.03 -11.00 -7.09
CA GLY A 76 -4.46 -12.21 -7.69
C GLY A 76 -3.49 -11.99 -8.86
N GLN A 77 -3.27 -10.75 -9.31
CA GLN A 77 -2.30 -10.43 -10.35
C GLN A 77 -0.98 -9.99 -9.74
N LYS A 78 0.13 -10.57 -10.20
CA LYS A 78 1.48 -10.14 -9.80
C LYS A 78 1.73 -8.73 -10.33
N VAL A 79 2.15 -7.83 -9.46
CA VAL A 79 2.40 -6.42 -9.79
C VAL A 79 3.80 -6.00 -9.41
N LYS A 80 4.30 -4.98 -10.10
CA LYS A 80 5.52 -4.26 -9.73
C LYS A 80 5.16 -2.79 -9.53
N LEU A 81 5.12 -2.35 -8.28
CA LEU A 81 4.73 -0.99 -7.90
C LEU A 81 5.98 -0.10 -7.87
N GLN A 82 6.29 0.57 -8.97
CA GLN A 82 7.46 1.44 -9.10
C GLN A 82 7.21 2.84 -8.53
N SER A 83 5.95 3.23 -8.37
CA SER A 83 5.57 4.53 -7.83
C SER A 83 4.27 4.48 -7.02
N PRO A 84 3.99 5.51 -6.19
CA PRO A 84 2.67 5.71 -5.59
C PRO A 84 1.52 5.76 -6.59
N LEU A 85 1.76 6.25 -7.81
CA LEU A 85 0.72 6.32 -8.84
C LEU A 85 0.26 4.92 -9.25
N ASP A 86 1.18 3.95 -9.32
CA ASP A 86 0.86 2.56 -9.64
C ASP A 86 -0.06 1.95 -8.57
N ALA A 87 0.23 2.22 -7.30
CA ALA A 87 -0.59 1.79 -6.18
C ALA A 87 -2.00 2.40 -6.25
N ILE A 88 -2.09 3.72 -6.52
CA ILE A 88 -3.36 4.43 -6.68
C ILE A 88 -4.19 3.85 -7.83
N GLN A 89 -3.57 3.58 -8.99
CA GLN A 89 -4.23 2.98 -10.15
C GLN A 89 -4.83 1.60 -9.85
N LEU A 90 -4.24 0.87 -8.90
CA LEU A 90 -4.72 -0.44 -8.43
C LEU A 90 -5.70 -0.34 -7.24
N GLY A 91 -6.09 0.88 -6.86
CA GLY A 91 -7.03 1.16 -5.77
C GLY A 91 -6.42 1.10 -4.37
N ILE A 92 -5.10 1.23 -4.24
CA ILE A 92 -4.39 1.30 -2.96
C ILE A 92 -4.15 2.77 -2.61
N GLY A 93 -4.85 3.25 -1.57
CA GLY A 93 -4.61 4.58 -0.98
C GLY A 93 -3.75 4.50 0.27
N MET A 94 -2.99 5.56 0.56
CA MET A 94 -2.22 5.69 1.80
C MET A 94 -2.57 6.97 2.53
N VAL A 95 -2.86 6.84 3.83
CA VAL A 95 -2.89 7.96 4.77
C VAL A 95 -1.52 8.06 5.45
N HIS A 96 -0.81 9.16 5.22
CA HIS A 96 0.53 9.36 5.78
C HIS A 96 0.50 9.68 7.28
N GLN A 97 1.54 9.23 8.01
CA GLN A 97 1.72 9.51 9.43
C GLN A 97 1.70 11.02 9.73
N ASN A 98 2.39 11.82 8.91
CA ASN A 98 2.30 13.27 8.94
C ASN A 98 1.20 13.72 7.98
N ARG A 99 0.27 14.55 8.46
CA ARG A 99 -0.81 15.11 7.64
C ARG A 99 -0.21 15.88 6.46
N LYS A 100 -0.64 15.53 5.25
CA LYS A 100 -0.23 16.17 4.00
C LYS A 100 -1.37 17.03 3.46
N LEU A 101 -1.79 18.02 4.25
CA LEU A 101 -2.81 19.00 3.85
C LEU A 101 -2.13 20.25 3.28
N VAL A 102 -2.78 20.87 2.30
CA VAL A 102 -2.42 22.19 1.81
C VAL A 102 -3.15 23.21 2.67
N ASN A 103 -2.43 23.86 3.59
CA ASN A 103 -3.04 24.79 4.56
C ASN A 103 -3.73 26.00 3.91
N ALA A 104 -3.30 26.38 2.71
CA ALA A 104 -3.92 27.49 1.96
C ALA A 104 -5.28 27.10 1.33
N HIS A 105 -5.61 25.80 1.30
CA HIS A 105 -6.84 25.29 0.71
C HIS A 105 -7.92 25.06 1.77
N THR A 106 -9.17 25.25 1.37
CA THR A 106 -10.36 24.81 2.08
C THR A 106 -10.41 23.28 2.21
N VAL A 107 -11.35 22.78 3.02
CA VAL A 107 -11.61 21.34 3.14
C VAL A 107 -11.96 20.72 1.79
N MET A 108 -12.85 21.35 1.03
CA MET A 108 -13.29 20.83 -0.27
C MET A 108 -12.13 20.76 -1.26
N GLU A 109 -11.30 21.79 -1.33
CA GLU A 109 -10.12 21.81 -2.22
C GLU A 109 -9.11 20.72 -1.84
N ASN A 110 -8.88 20.46 -0.56
CA ASN A 110 -8.03 19.34 -0.13
C ASN A 110 -8.63 17.96 -0.47
N ILE A 111 -9.96 17.81 -0.42
CA ILE A 111 -10.64 16.56 -0.82
C ILE A 111 -10.50 16.33 -2.33
N ILE A 112 -10.74 17.37 -3.13
CA ILE A 112 -10.66 17.28 -4.59
C ILE A 112 -9.25 16.91 -5.05
N LEU A 113 -8.19 17.42 -4.41
CA LEU A 113 -6.81 17.05 -4.73
C LEU A 113 -6.51 15.54 -4.59
N GLY A 114 -7.25 14.84 -3.72
CA GLY A 114 -7.12 13.39 -3.53
C GLY A 114 -8.02 12.57 -4.46
N HIS A 115 -8.83 13.21 -5.29
CA HIS A 115 -9.76 12.51 -6.17
C HIS A 115 -9.00 11.93 -7.37
N PRO A 116 -9.17 10.62 -7.68
CA PRO A 116 -8.38 9.94 -8.70
C PRO A 116 -8.59 10.45 -10.14
N ASN A 117 -9.61 11.29 -10.36
CA ASN A 117 -9.94 11.92 -11.64
C ASN A 117 -9.97 13.46 -11.58
N ALA A 118 -9.43 14.09 -10.53
CA ALA A 118 -9.34 15.56 -10.45
C ALA A 118 -8.16 16.11 -11.24
#